data_AF-J2RPD3-F1
#
_entry.id   AF-J2RPD3-F1
#
_cell.length_a   1.000
_cell.length_b   1.000
_cell.length_c   1.000
_cell.angle_alpha   90.00
_cell.angle_beta   90.00
_cell.angle_gamma   90.00
#
_symmetry.space_group_name_H-M   'P 1'
#
loop_
_entity.id
_entity.type
_entity.pdbx_description
1 polymer ?
#
loop_
_entity_poly.entity_id
_entity_poly.type
_entity_poly.pdbx_seq_one_letter_code
_entity_poly.pdbx_strand_id
1 'polypeptide(L)'
;MWEIPDIATEHYRMMLEFYGEAVAVRHARKHLGWYLDRFAPDIAPQEKAAIMTAREPDDVAARFYGALMAAASDTQTREAA
;
A
#
# COMPACT_ATOMS: atom_id res chain seq x y z
N MET A 1 -6.21 18.19 1.52
CA MET A 1 -6.29 17.20 2.60
C MET A 1 -5.49 15.99 2.10
N TRP A 2 -4.61 15.40 2.89
CA TRP A 2 -3.88 14.21 2.44
C TRP A 2 -4.81 13.00 2.51
N GLU A 3 -4.83 12.21 1.45
CA GLU A 3 -5.64 10.99 1.39
C GLU A 3 -4.86 9.81 1.99
N ILE A 4 -5.58 8.75 2.38
CA ILE A 4 -4.97 7.53 2.93
C ILE A 4 -3.85 6.96 2.03
N PRO A 5 -3.99 6.90 0.69
CA PRO A 5 -2.93 6.39 -0.19
C PRO A 5 -1.62 7.19 -0.08
N ASP A 6 -1.70 8.52 0.06
CA ASP A 6 -0.53 9.38 0.24
C ASP A 6 0.16 9.11 1.57
N ILE A 7 -0.62 9.07 2.66
CA ILE A 7 -0.11 8.83 4.02
C ILE A 7 0.54 7.45 4.13
N ALA A 8 -0.10 6.42 3.60
CA ALA A 8 0.40 5.06 3.67
C ALA A 8 1.69 4.88 2.86
N THR A 9 1.76 5.49 1.67
CA THR A 9 2.94 5.41 0.80
C THR A 9 4.11 6.21 1.38
N GLU A 10 3.84 7.35 1.99
CA GLU A 10 4.87 8.12 2.69
C GLU A 10 5.42 7.36 3.90
N HIS A 11 4.55 6.74 4.70
CA HIS A 11 4.99 5.88 5.79
C HIS A 11 5.84 4.70 5.28
N TYR A 12 5.51 4.13 4.13
CA TYR A 12 6.34 3.12 3.49
C TYR A 12 7.74 3.66 3.15
N ARG A 13 7.85 4.85 2.55
CA ARG A 13 9.14 5.49 2.24
C ARG A 13 9.95 5.80 3.50
N MET A 14 9.31 6.28 4.57
CA MET A 14 9.98 6.49 5.86
C MET A 14 10.58 5.19 6.43
N MET A 15 9.92 4.04 6.24
CA MET A 15 10.50 2.75 6.63
C MET A 15 11.71 2.38 5.78
N LEU A 16 11.73 2.74 4.48
CA LEU A 16 12.90 2.55 3.62
C LEU A 16 14.10 3.34 4.12
N GLU A 17 13.89 4.62 4.44
CA GLU A 17 14.93 5.50 5.00
C GLU A 17 15.44 5.00 6.35
N PHE A 18 14.53 4.53 7.22
CA PHE A 18 14.89 4.10 8.57
C PHE A 18 15.65 2.77 8.62
N TYR A 19 15.21 1.76 7.85
CA TYR A 19 15.80 0.42 7.90
C TYR A 19 16.96 0.21 6.90
N GLY A 20 17.07 1.08 5.89
CA GLY A 20 18.02 0.94 4.79
C GLY A 20 17.57 -0.08 3.73
N GLU A 21 18.04 0.13 2.50
CA GLU A 21 17.56 -0.54 1.28
C GLU A 21 17.58 -2.08 1.36
N ALA A 22 18.59 -2.67 2.01
CA ALA A 22 18.80 -4.12 2.02
C ALA A 22 17.70 -4.91 2.75
N VAL A 23 17.05 -4.33 3.77
CA VAL A 23 16.11 -5.05 4.64
C VAL A 23 14.76 -4.37 4.79
N ALA A 24 14.63 -3.10 4.39
CA ALA A 24 13.44 -2.31 4.65
C ALA A 24 12.15 -2.92 4.11
N VAL A 25 12.15 -3.45 2.88
CA VAL A 25 10.96 -4.11 2.29
C VAL A 25 10.49 -5.28 3.16
N ARG A 26 11.41 -6.06 3.72
CA ARG A 26 11.09 -7.19 4.60
C ARG A 26 10.39 -6.72 5.87
N HIS A 27 10.86 -5.64 6.48
CA HIS A 27 10.26 -5.06 7.68
C HIS A 27 8.90 -4.38 7.37
N ALA A 28 8.82 -3.68 6.25
CA ALA A 28 7.63 -2.95 5.83
C ALA A 28 6.44 -3.85 5.46
N ARG A 29 6.65 -5.09 5.01
CA ARG A 29 5.58 -5.99 4.54
C ARG A 29 4.40 -6.10 5.50
N LYS A 30 4.64 -6.17 6.80
CA LYS A 30 3.55 -6.26 7.79
C LYS A 30 2.66 -5.02 7.76
N HIS A 31 3.27 -3.84 7.64
CA HIS A 31 2.57 -2.57 7.56
C HIS A 31 1.77 -2.45 6.27
N LEU A 32 2.34 -2.85 5.13
CA LEU A 32 1.62 -2.93 3.85
C LEU A 32 0.37 -3.79 3.99
N GLY A 33 0.51 -4.98 4.59
CA GLY A 33 -0.61 -5.88 4.88
C GLY A 33 -1.70 -5.21 5.71
N TRP A 34 -1.33 -4.52 6.80
CA TRP A 34 -2.28 -3.81 7.66
C TRP A 34 -3.06 -2.71 6.94
N TYR A 35 -2.40 -1.90 6.10
CA TYR A 35 -3.08 -0.88 5.32
C TYR A 35 -4.03 -1.50 4.29
N LEU A 36 -3.58 -2.52 3.56
CA LEU A 36 -4.43 -3.21 2.58
C LEU A 36 -5.66 -3.83 3.25
N ASP A 37 -5.50 -4.51 4.38
CA ASP A 37 -6.62 -5.10 5.13
C ASP A 37 -7.65 -4.05 5.56
N ARG A 38 -7.18 -2.85 5.94
CA ARG A 38 -8.05 -1.80 6.49
C ARG A 38 -8.71 -0.92 5.44
N PHE A 39 -8.01 -0.64 4.34
CA PHE A 39 -8.37 0.40 3.37
C PHE A 39 -8.56 -0.12 1.95
N ALA A 40 -8.14 -1.35 1.66
CA ALA A 40 -8.44 -2.05 0.41
C ALA A 40 -8.92 -3.48 0.69
N PRO A 41 -9.99 -3.67 1.50
CA PRO A 41 -10.43 -5.01 1.91
C PRO A 41 -10.89 -5.88 0.74
N ASP A 42 -11.36 -5.24 -0.34
CA ASP A 42 -11.86 -5.89 -1.56
C ASP A 42 -10.76 -6.11 -2.62
N ILE A 43 -9.49 -5.85 -2.29
CA ILE A 43 -8.37 -6.05 -3.22
C ILE A 43 -8.32 -7.50 -3.73
N ALA A 44 -8.09 -7.66 -5.03
CA ALA A 44 -7.91 -8.99 -5.62
C ALA A 44 -6.76 -9.73 -4.91
N PRO A 45 -6.94 -11.00 -4.50
CA PRO A 45 -5.91 -11.76 -3.79
C PRO A 45 -4.57 -11.83 -4.53
N GLN A 46 -4.59 -11.87 -5.86
CA GLN A 46 -3.41 -11.88 -6.71
C GLN A 46 -2.65 -10.55 -6.66
N GLU A 47 -3.35 -9.42 -6.62
CA GLU A 47 -2.73 -8.09 -6.52
C GLU A 47 -2.12 -7.88 -5.13
N LYS A 48 -2.85 -8.28 -4.07
CA LYS A 48 -2.30 -8.30 -2.71
C LYS A 48 -1.05 -9.16 -2.62
N ALA A 49 -1.07 -10.35 -3.22
CA ALA A 49 0.11 -11.23 -3.25
C ALA A 49 1.27 -10.60 -4.02
N ALA A 50 1.02 -9.92 -5.13
CA ALA A 50 2.05 -9.21 -5.89
C ALA A 50 2.73 -8.13 -5.04
N ILE A 51 1.97 -7.28 -4.35
CA ILE A 51 2.50 -6.26 -3.42
C ILE A 51 3.33 -6.91 -2.30
N MET A 52 2.81 -7.96 -1.68
CA MET A 52 3.43 -8.59 -0.50
C MET A 52 4.70 -9.40 -0.81
N THR A 53 4.89 -9.79 -2.08
CA THR A 53 6.05 -10.60 -2.53
C THR A 53 7.07 -9.82 -3.36
N ALA A 54 6.72 -8.61 -3.82
CA ALA A 54 7.64 -7.71 -4.49
C ALA A 54 8.88 -7.38 -3.62
N ARG A 55 9.97 -7.05 -4.33
CA ARG A 55 11.31 -6.83 -3.75
C ARG A 55 11.88 -5.46 -4.08
N GLU A 56 11.53 -4.92 -5.23
CA GLU A 56 11.94 -3.57 -5.64
C GLU A 56 11.10 -2.53 -4.90
N PRO A 57 11.72 -1.61 -4.13
CA PRO A 57 10.97 -0.65 -3.31
C PRO A 57 10.01 0.23 -4.12
N ASP A 58 10.42 0.66 -5.31
CA ASP A 58 9.58 1.51 -6.15
C ASP A 58 8.37 0.77 -6.73
N ASP A 59 8.52 -0.51 -7.07
CA ASP A 59 7.42 -1.37 -7.52
C ASP A 59 6.41 -1.60 -6.38
N VAL A 60 6.92 -1.85 -5.16
CA VAL A 60 6.09 -1.96 -3.96
C VAL A 60 5.30 -0.67 -3.73
N ALA A 61 5.97 0.49 -3.76
CA ALA A 61 5.32 1.79 -3.56
C ALA A 61 4.23 2.06 -4.61
N ALA A 62 4.53 1.84 -5.89
CA ALA A 62 3.60 2.10 -6.98
C ALA A 62 2.35 1.22 -6.89
N ARG A 63 2.52 -0.10 -6.70
CA ARG A 63 1.40 -1.04 -6.56
C ARG A 63 0.56 -0.75 -5.31
N PHE A 64 1.22 -0.47 -4.20
CA PHE A 64 0.57 -0.18 -2.93
C PHE A 64 -0.27 1.10 -3.01
N TYR A 65 0.29 2.18 -3.57
CA TYR A 65 -0.44 3.42 -3.82
C TYR A 65 -1.65 3.18 -4.73
N GLY A 66 -1.45 2.49 -5.86
CA GLY A 66 -2.50 2.18 -6.82
C GLY A 66 -3.66 1.39 -6.20
N ALA A 67 -3.34 0.38 -5.39
CA ALA A 67 -4.35 -0.43 -4.70
C ALA A 67 -5.20 0.39 -3.72
N LEU A 68 -4.57 1.27 -2.93
CA LEU A 68 -5.28 2.13 -1.98
C LEU A 68 -6.11 3.20 -2.70
N MET A 69 -5.59 3.79 -3.78
CA MET A 69 -6.32 4.76 -4.60
C MET A 69 -7.56 4.16 -5.26
N ALA A 70 -7.44 2.94 -5.80
CA ALA A 70 -8.57 2.23 -6.39
C ALA A 70 -9.68 1.99 -5.35
N ALA A 71 -9.31 1.47 -4.18
CA ALA A 71 -10.27 1.20 -3.11
C ALA A 71 -10.93 2.48 -2.54
N ALA A 72 -10.18 3.58 -2.44
CA ALA A 72 -10.73 4.87 -2.04
C ALA A 72 -11.76 5.40 -3.07
N SER A 73 -11.45 5.26 -4.36
CA SER A 73 -12.34 5.67 -5.46
C SER A 73 -13.63 4.82 -5.51
N ASP A 74 -13.52 3.51 -5.30
CA ASP A 74 -14.67 2.60 -5.22
C ASP A 74 -15.58 2.93 -4.03
N THR A 75 -14.98 3.29 -2.89
CA THR A 75 -15.73 3.70 -1.68
C THR A 75 -16.48 5.00 -1.92
N GLN A 76 -15.83 6.01 -2.52
CA GLN A 76 -16.48 7.27 -2.88
C GLN A 76 -17.62 7.08 -3.89
N THR A 77 -17.45 6.16 -4.85
CA THR A 77 -18.51 5.82 -5.82
C THR A 77 -19.73 5.18 -5.13
N ARG A 78 -19.50 4.29 -4.15
CA ARG A 78 -20.58 3.65 -3.37
C ARG A 78 -21.33 4.64 -2.48
N GLU A 79 -20.66 5.66 -1.95
CA GLU A 79 -21.29 6.69 -1.10
C GLU A 79 -22.13 7.71 -1.91
N ALA A 80 -21.82 7.89 -3.19
CA ALA A 80 -22.51 8.84 -4.07
C ALA A 80 -23.75 8.26 -4.79
N ALA A 81 -23.97 6.95 -4.72
CA ALA A 81 -25.07 6.22 -5.35
C ALA A 81 -26.21 5.93 -4.36
#